data_AF-A0A7T1F1X9-F1
#
_entry.id   AF-A0A7T1F1X9-F1
#
_cell.length_a   1.000
_cell.length_b   1.000
_cell.length_c   1.000
_cell.angle_alpha   90.00
_cell.angle_beta   90.00
_cell.angle_gamma   90.00
#
_symmetry.space_group_name_H-M   'P 1'
#
loop_
_entity.id
_entity.type
_entity.pdbx_description
1 polymer ?
#
loop_
_entity_poly.entity_id
_entity_poly.type
_entity_poly.pdbx_seq_one_letter_code
_entity_poly.pdbx_strand_id
1 'polypeptide(L)'
;MIEAGVDVYNPLEAKAGMDPVELKQKYGSRIAFYGGLDTRLLGEGNWEDIEKEVLYKLNAAKGGGYLPASDHSIAGNVNPRWYDRMINLLKQKGTYPIKL
;
A
#
# COMPACT_ATOMS: atom_id res chain seq x y z
N MET A 1 6.64 17.83 7.42
CA MET A 1 6.98 16.98 6.26
C MET A 1 6.76 17.71 4.95
N ILE A 2 5.52 18.04 4.57
CA ILE A 2 5.23 18.77 3.32
C ILE A 2 5.96 20.13 3.28
N GLU A 3 5.84 20.94 4.33
CA GLU A 3 6.54 22.24 4.42
C GLU A 3 8.06 22.10 4.51
N ALA A 4 8.55 20.91 4.90
CA ALA A 4 9.97 20.60 4.92
C ALA A 4 10.49 20.16 3.54
N GLY A 5 9.66 20.17 2.49
CA GLY A 5 10.05 19.83 1.12
C GLY A 5 10.19 18.32 0.87
N VAL A 6 9.54 17.47 1.67
CA VAL A 6 9.58 16.01 1.47
C VAL A 6 8.63 15.59 0.36
N ASP A 7 9.15 14.88 -0.65
CA ASP A 7 8.37 14.40 -1.80
C ASP A 7 7.50 13.17 -1.47
N VAL A 8 8.03 12.25 -0.67
CA VAL A 8 7.39 10.95 -0.35
C VAL A 8 7.47 10.67 1.14
N TYR A 9 6.34 10.36 1.76
CA TYR A 9 6.28 9.90 3.15
C TYR A 9 6.34 8.37 3.23
N ASN A 10 7.26 7.86 4.04
CA ASN A 10 7.50 6.44 4.30
C ASN A 10 8.02 6.25 5.74
N PRO A 11 7.60 5.21 6.48
CA PRO A 11 6.59 4.21 6.13
C PRO A 11 5.14 4.65 6.43
N LEU A 12 4.19 4.02 5.74
CA LEU A 12 2.77 4.05 6.14
C LEU A 12 2.45 2.83 7.00
N GLU A 13 2.61 2.93 8.32
CA GLU A 13 2.34 1.85 9.28
C GLU A 13 0.82 1.56 9.41
N ALA A 14 0.36 0.39 8.97
CA ALA A 14 -1.08 0.08 8.94
C ALA A 14 -1.67 -0.03 10.35
N LYS A 15 -0.90 -0.56 11.32
CA LYS A 15 -1.32 -0.67 12.72
C LYS A 15 -1.54 0.69 13.38
N ALA A 16 -0.85 1.73 12.90
CA ALA A 16 -0.99 3.10 13.39
C ALA A 16 -2.17 3.85 12.73
N GLY A 17 -2.96 3.18 11.88
CA GLY A 17 -4.08 3.80 11.16
C GLY A 17 -3.65 4.68 9.99
N MET A 18 -2.44 4.49 9.47
CA MET A 18 -1.92 5.27 8.33
C MET A 18 -2.50 4.74 7.01
N ASP A 19 -3.75 5.07 6.72
CA ASP A 19 -4.45 4.61 5.52
C ASP A 19 -4.09 5.46 4.29
N PRO A 20 -3.47 4.90 3.23
CA PRO A 20 -3.11 5.66 2.03
C PRO A 20 -4.32 6.26 1.31
N VAL A 21 -5.51 5.65 1.38
CA VAL A 21 -6.73 6.17 0.73
C VAL A 21 -7.20 7.42 1.45
N GLU A 22 -7.28 7.39 2.78
CA GLU A 22 -7.65 8.56 3.58
C GLU A 22 -6.61 9.68 3.46
N LEU A 23 -5.32 9.33 3.52
CA LEU A 23 -4.23 10.28 3.37
C LEU A 23 -4.23 10.93 1.98
N LYS A 24 -4.50 10.17 0.91
CA LYS A 24 -4.66 10.70 -0.45
C LYS A 24 -5.81 11.69 -0.53
N GLN A 25 -6.95 11.42 0.10
CA GLN A 25 -8.08 12.35 0.15
C GLN A 25 -7.72 13.64 0.89
N LYS A 26 -6.98 13.52 2.01
CA LYS A 26 -6.61 14.65 2.86
C LYS A 26 -5.52 15.54 2.26
N TYR A 27 -4.52 14.96 1.62
CA TYR A 27 -3.31 15.67 1.17
C TYR A 27 -3.19 15.77 -0.36
N GLY A 28 -3.99 15.02 -1.12
CA GLY A 28 -4.10 15.12 -2.57
C GLY A 28 -2.78 14.83 -3.29
N SER A 29 -2.29 15.82 -4.04
CA SER A 29 -1.02 15.78 -4.78
C SER A 29 0.12 16.50 -4.07
N ARG A 30 -0.07 16.96 -2.81
CA ARG A 30 0.95 17.74 -2.09
C ARG A 30 2.13 16.92 -1.60
N ILE A 31 1.96 15.60 -1.48
CA ILE A 31 2.97 14.63 -1.09
C ILE A 31 2.57 13.26 -1.63
N ALA A 32 3.55 12.41 -1.93
CA ALA A 32 3.31 11.02 -2.25
C ALA A 32 3.47 10.13 -1.01
N PHE A 33 2.94 8.91 -1.10
CA PHE A 33 3.00 7.94 -0.01
C PHE A 33 3.64 6.63 -0.47
N TYR A 34 4.41 5.99 0.40
CA TYR A 34 5.05 4.69 0.15
C TYR A 34 4.80 3.73 1.32
N GLY A 35 4.46 2.48 1.00
CA GLY A 35 4.12 1.43 1.98
C GLY A 35 2.61 1.20 2.12
N GLY A 36 2.18 0.83 3.32
CA GLY A 36 0.78 0.76 3.69
C GLY A 36 0.13 -0.61 3.59
N LEU A 37 0.73 -1.63 2.95
CA LEU A 37 0.16 -2.99 2.93
C LEU A 37 0.51 -3.73 4.23
N ASP A 38 -0.50 -4.18 4.96
CA ASP A 38 -0.38 -4.80 6.28
C ASP A 38 0.25 -6.19 6.18
N THR A 39 1.54 -6.30 6.53
CA THR A 39 2.26 -7.57 6.41
C THR A 39 1.71 -8.66 7.33
N ARG A 40 0.92 -8.32 8.35
CA ARG A 40 0.28 -9.32 9.23
C ARG A 40 -0.69 -10.19 8.45
N LEU A 41 -1.36 -9.64 7.43
CA LEU A 41 -2.22 -10.43 6.53
C LEU A 41 -1.41 -11.45 5.72
N LEU A 42 -0.15 -11.16 5.41
CA LEU A 42 0.74 -12.09 4.71
C LEU A 42 1.25 -13.23 5.60
N GLY A 43 1.25 -13.05 6.92
CA GLY A 43 1.66 -14.08 7.89
C GLY A 43 0.51 -14.90 8.47
N GLU A 44 -0.62 -14.26 8.75
CA GLU A 44 -1.73 -14.83 9.53
C GLU A 44 -3.06 -14.86 8.75
N GLY A 45 -3.14 -14.14 7.64
CA GLY A 45 -4.36 -14.00 6.84
C GLY A 45 -4.55 -15.07 5.77
N ASN A 46 -5.65 -14.92 5.05
CA ASN A 46 -5.97 -15.67 3.83
C ASN A 46 -5.84 -14.77 2.59
N TRP A 47 -5.96 -15.37 1.41
CA TRP A 47 -5.80 -14.61 0.18
C TRP A 47 -6.89 -13.58 -0.04
N GLU A 48 -8.13 -13.88 0.34
CA GLU A 48 -9.29 -13.02 0.14
C GLU A 48 -9.11 -11.68 0.89
N ASP A 49 -8.58 -11.74 2.11
CA ASP A 49 -8.28 -10.56 2.92
C ASP A 49 -7.13 -9.73 2.32
N ILE A 50 -6.06 -10.39 1.87
CA ILE A 50 -4.91 -9.72 1.21
C ILE A 50 -5.36 -9.04 -0.08
N GLU A 51 -6.11 -9.74 -0.93
CA GLU A 51 -6.61 -9.21 -2.20
C GLU A 51 -7.51 -7.99 -1.96
N LYS A 52 -8.44 -8.10 -1.01
CA LYS A 52 -9.34 -6.99 -0.65
C LYS A 52 -8.55 -5.77 -0.18
N GLU A 53 -7.55 -5.96 0.66
CA GLU A 53 -6.69 -4.88 1.15
C GLU A 53 -5.92 -4.22 0.00
N VAL A 54 -5.24 -5.01 -0.84
CA VAL A 54 -4.45 -4.51 -1.96
C VAL A 54 -5.32 -3.71 -2.92
N LEU A 55 -6.49 -4.24 -3.31
CA LEU A 55 -7.42 -3.56 -4.21
C LEU A 55 -7.97 -2.27 -3.60
N TYR A 56 -8.29 -2.28 -2.31
CA TYR A 56 -8.70 -1.08 -1.59
C TYR A 56 -7.59 -0.02 -1.61
N LYS A 57 -6.37 -0.35 -1.15
CA LYS A 57 -5.25 0.60 -1.03
C LYS A 57 -4.74 1.10 -2.38
N LEU A 58 -4.82 0.28 -3.44
CA LEU A 58 -4.53 0.73 -4.81
C LEU A 58 -5.41 1.89 -5.28
N ASN A 59 -6.59 2.14 -4.68
CA ASN A 59 -7.37 3.33 -5.00
C ASN A 59 -6.60 4.63 -4.70
N ALA A 60 -5.69 4.64 -3.72
CA ALA A 60 -4.84 5.80 -3.43
C ALA A 60 -3.86 6.13 -4.58
N ALA A 61 -3.57 5.16 -5.45
CA ALA A 61 -2.73 5.35 -6.63
C ALA A 61 -3.49 5.97 -7.82
N LYS A 62 -4.83 6.10 -7.78
CA LYS A 62 -5.58 6.80 -8.82
C LYS A 62 -5.10 8.26 -8.91
N GLY A 63 -4.62 8.66 -10.09
CA GLY A 63 -3.99 9.96 -10.30
C GLY A 63 -2.53 10.09 -9.82
N GLY A 64 -1.89 8.98 -9.45
CA GLY A 64 -0.48 8.93 -9.04
C GLY A 64 -0.24 9.29 -7.56
N GLY A 65 1.02 9.28 -7.14
CA GLY A 65 1.42 9.69 -5.78
C GLY A 65 1.21 8.65 -4.68
N TYR A 66 1.00 7.37 -5.03
CA TYR A 66 1.04 6.27 -4.08
C TYR A 66 1.86 5.11 -4.65
N LEU A 67 2.82 4.65 -3.87
CA LEU A 67 3.69 3.53 -4.16
C LEU A 67 3.36 2.41 -3.16
N PRO A 68 2.53 1.42 -3.53
CA PRO A 68 2.17 0.33 -2.63
C PRO A 68 3.40 -0.53 -2.31
N ALA A 69 3.63 -0.76 -1.02
CA ALA A 69 4.61 -1.69 -0.51
C ALA A 69 4.18 -2.18 0.87
N SER A 70 4.94 -3.08 1.48
CA SER A 70 4.72 -3.43 2.88
C SER A 70 4.79 -2.19 3.77
N ASP A 71 3.95 -2.15 4.80
CA ASP A 71 3.96 -1.08 5.81
C ASP A 71 5.21 -1.09 6.68
N HIS A 72 5.89 -2.24 6.78
CA HIS A 72 7.20 -2.40 7.41
C HIS A 72 8.02 -3.52 6.75
N SER A 73 9.10 -3.94 7.41
CA SER A 73 9.95 -5.06 6.97
C SER A 73 9.17 -6.37 6.86
N ILE A 74 9.56 -7.22 5.91
CA ILE A 74 9.02 -8.58 5.75
C ILE A 74 9.62 -9.49 6.83
N ALA A 75 8.79 -9.95 7.76
CA ALA A 75 9.20 -10.84 8.84
C ALA A 75 9.22 -12.32 8.41
N GLY A 76 9.91 -13.17 9.19
CA GLY A 76 10.10 -14.59 8.86
C GLY A 76 8.83 -15.45 8.89
N ASN A 77 7.73 -14.95 9.46
CA ASN A 77 6.42 -15.61 9.46
C ASN A 77 5.59 -15.33 8.19
N VAL A 78 6.04 -14.43 7.29
CA VAL A 78 5.33 -14.15 6.05
C VAL A 78 5.34 -15.39 5.15
N ASN A 79 4.15 -15.76 4.67
CA ASN A 79 4.01 -16.83 3.70
C ASN A 79 4.53 -16.38 2.32
N PRO A 80 5.59 -17.00 1.77
CA PRO A 80 6.15 -16.60 0.48
C PRO A 80 5.15 -16.65 -0.68
N ARG A 81 4.18 -17.57 -0.63
CA ARG A 81 3.12 -17.68 -1.64
C ARG A 81 2.19 -16.46 -1.63
N TRP A 82 1.86 -15.97 -0.44
CA TRP A 82 1.05 -14.75 -0.28
C TRP A 82 1.79 -13.52 -0.75
N TYR A 83 3.07 -13.42 -0.40
CA TYR A 83 3.92 -12.34 -0.89
C TYR A 83 4.01 -12.32 -2.43
N ASP A 84 4.32 -13.45 -3.06
CA ASP A 84 4.41 -13.53 -4.52
C ASP A 84 3.07 -13.18 -5.20
N ARG A 85 1.96 -13.72 -4.68
CA ARG A 85 0.63 -13.45 -5.22
C ARG A 85 0.22 -11.99 -5.06
N MET A 86 0.56 -11.35 -3.94
CA MET A 86 0.40 -9.90 -3.73
C MET A 86 1.19 -9.09 -4.77
N ILE A 87 2.47 -9.42 -4.99
CA ILE A 87 3.30 -8.74 -6.00
C ILE A 87 2.72 -8.90 -7.41
N ASN A 88 2.25 -10.10 -7.75
CA ASN A 88 1.61 -10.35 -9.05
C ASN A 88 0.31 -9.56 -9.21
N LEU A 89 -0.51 -9.45 -8.15
CA LEU A 89 -1.72 -8.64 -8.15
C LEU A 89 -1.39 -7.15 -8.34
N LEU A 90 -0.38 -6.63 -7.64
CA LEU A 90 0.11 -5.25 -7.81
C LEU A 90 0.59 -5.00 -9.24
N LYS A 91 1.32 -5.92 -9.86
CA LYS A 91 1.74 -5.80 -11.26
C LYS A 91 0.54 -5.78 -12.21
N GLN A 92 -0.46 -6.64 -11.96
CA GLN A 92 -1.66 -6.75 -12.80
C GLN A 92 -2.58 -5.52 -12.69
N LYS A 93 -2.78 -5.00 -11.48
CA LYS A 93 -3.76 -3.94 -11.18
C LYS A 93 -3.16 -2.54 -11.02
N GLY A 94 -1.84 -2.46 -10.80
CA GLY A 94 -1.07 -1.24 -10.61
C GLY A 94 -0.59 -0.55 -11.90
N THR A 95 -1.10 -0.97 -13.06
CA THR A 95 -0.76 -0.31 -14.34
C THR A 95 -1.63 0.92 -14.54
N TYR A 96 -1.01 2.04 -14.91
CA TYR A 96 -1.69 3.31 -15.10
C TYR A 96 -2.38 3.41 -16.48
N PRO A 97 -3.56 4.05 -16.58
CA PRO A 97 -4.37 4.54 -15.46
C PRO A 97 -4.95 3.38 -14.65
N ILE A 98 -4.99 3.52 -13.32
CA ILE A 98 -5.55 2.51 -12.41
C ILE A 98 -7.05 2.34 -12.70
N LYS A 99 -7.46 1.14 -13.13
CA LYS A 99 -8.84 0.76 -13.43
C LYS A 99 -9.33 -0.27 -12.40
N LEU A 100 -9.85 0.24 -11.28
CA LEU A 100 -10.43 -0.52 -10.17
C LEU A 100 -11.84 -0.02 -9.90
#